data_AF-A0A0D8HN78-F1
#
_entry.id   AF-A0A0D8HN78-F1
#
_cell.length_a   1.000
_cell.length_b   1.000
_cell.length_c   1.000
_cell.angle_alpha   90.00
_cell.angle_beta   90.00
_cell.angle_gamma   90.00
#
_symmetry.space_group_name_H-M   'P 1'
#
loop_
_entity.id
_entity.type
_entity.pdbx_description
1 polymer ?
#
loop_
_entity_poly.entity_id
_entity_poly.type
_entity_poly.pdbx_seq_one_letter_code
_entity_poly.pdbx_strand_id
1 'polypeptide(L)'
;MTGIEQFEVEFDNVRGSTPRNRDAKIPTTDKLISMIGLGPIPPTKVFAADAIVKENNRLDQSPADGELTLTEQAVRAGVLRRAGEALEKDLRGGIEQKVTSLKKLYARINLLTVSIGQAGNTPLVGPDGEQLTQEEAQDAHDTLRDQIGEETAAGSKKHLIRRRSSRAKEIGSALLDFPVFLLAMIGLLNVNLRLLVTFDVPTIIMFGTAVVFALLGTFLFAFLMRTMGHRHRRFKNADSAVEAPPSVRHRILAEQIATITITVAAALVMVMRIYLDGTEAGAPAALTVVLAALFGVLIGVTGYINYMSEYENGSEQTDRVQHLSAQLAYITSTMHTLRQQRAVLIEEAGIQLADLARMLDQALAHATSTVTGSSTDKAIAVARSYYGSRISLPDPTFPDTTMDLIKKQMCELAGHHDFLTSNQDDRDNQEN
;
A
#
# COMPACT_ATOMS: atom_id res chain seq x y z
N MET A 1 34.90 -11.95 -53.25
CA MET A 1 36.35 -12.08 -53.50
C MET A 1 36.68 -11.50 -54.86
N THR A 2 36.82 -10.18 -54.95
CA THR A 2 37.24 -9.48 -56.18
C THR A 2 37.69 -8.05 -55.84
N GLY A 3 38.96 -7.75 -56.09
CA GLY A 3 39.42 -6.47 -56.64
C GLY A 3 39.63 -5.27 -55.71
N ILE A 4 38.96 -5.17 -54.57
CA ILE A 4 39.11 -3.99 -53.66
C ILE A 4 40.03 -4.30 -52.47
N GLU A 5 40.02 -5.54 -51.97
CA GLU A 5 40.87 -5.96 -50.86
C GLU A 5 42.37 -6.03 -51.22
N GLN A 6 42.73 -6.16 -52.50
CA GLN A 6 44.14 -6.16 -52.91
C GLN A 6 44.76 -4.76 -53.01
N PHE A 7 43.96 -3.70 -53.16
CA PHE A 7 44.48 -2.33 -53.20
C PHE A 7 44.68 -1.75 -51.78
N GLU A 8 43.91 -2.20 -50.79
CA GLU A 8 44.15 -1.88 -49.37
C GLU A 8 45.35 -2.65 -48.79
N VAL A 9 45.55 -3.90 -49.20
CA VAL A 9 46.70 -4.72 -48.73
C VAL A 9 48.02 -4.27 -49.35
N GLU A 10 48.01 -3.62 -50.54
CA GLU A 10 49.22 -3.08 -51.17
C GLU A 10 49.58 -1.67 -50.66
N PHE A 11 48.65 -0.95 -50.00
CA PHE A 11 48.95 0.30 -49.29
C PHE A 11 49.40 0.09 -47.83
N ASP A 12 49.04 -1.02 -47.19
CA ASP A 12 49.50 -1.31 -45.83
C ASP A 12 50.95 -1.83 -45.76
N ASN A 13 51.48 -2.41 -46.85
CA ASN A 13 52.87 -2.88 -46.91
C ASN A 13 53.90 -1.80 -47.31
N VAL A 14 53.47 -0.54 -47.49
CA VAL A 14 54.35 0.63 -47.67
C VAL A 14 54.25 1.61 -46.47
N ARG A 15 53.75 1.15 -45.30
CA ARG A 15 54.00 1.82 -44.01
C ARG A 15 55.40 1.52 -43.48
N GLY A 16 56.39 1.66 -44.37
CA GLY A 16 57.77 1.80 -43.97
C GLY A 16 57.84 2.91 -42.92
N SER A 17 58.35 2.56 -41.75
CA SER A 17 58.78 3.47 -40.70
C SER A 17 59.28 4.77 -41.33
N THR A 18 58.53 5.86 -41.18
CA THR A 18 59.00 7.19 -41.54
C THR A 18 60.39 7.35 -40.93
N PRO A 19 61.42 7.71 -41.71
CA PRO A 19 62.77 7.78 -41.19
C PRO A 19 62.77 8.72 -39.98
N ARG A 20 63.17 8.14 -38.84
CA ARG A 20 63.19 8.79 -37.54
C ARG A 20 64.05 10.05 -37.66
N ASN A 21 63.46 11.22 -37.50
CA ASN A 21 64.25 12.45 -37.46
C ASN A 21 64.96 12.48 -36.10
N ARG A 22 66.15 11.86 -36.03
CA ARG A 22 66.95 11.73 -34.80
C ARG A 22 67.39 13.08 -34.19
N ASP A 23 67.06 14.18 -34.85
CA ASP A 23 67.28 15.56 -34.41
C ASP A 23 66.01 16.41 -34.48
N ALA A 24 64.84 15.84 -34.15
CA ALA A 24 63.61 16.62 -34.06
C ALA A 24 63.78 17.77 -33.06
N LYS A 25 63.50 19.00 -33.48
CA LYS A 25 63.57 20.21 -32.65
C LYS A 25 62.32 21.03 -32.88
N ILE A 26 61.74 21.54 -31.80
CA ILE A 26 60.68 22.55 -31.88
C ILE A 26 61.33 23.86 -32.36
N PRO A 27 60.87 24.47 -33.47
CA PRO A 27 61.41 25.73 -33.97
C PRO A 27 61.39 26.84 -32.90
N THR A 28 62.43 27.66 -32.86
CA THR A 28 62.53 28.79 -31.90
C THR A 28 61.41 29.81 -32.10
N THR A 29 60.97 30.01 -33.35
CA THR A 29 59.79 30.82 -33.69
C THR A 29 58.54 30.28 -33.00
N ASP A 30 58.29 28.97 -33.08
CA ASP A 30 57.10 28.35 -32.52
C ASP A 30 57.11 28.39 -31.00
N LYS A 31 58.29 28.27 -30.38
CA LYS A 31 58.46 28.48 -28.93
C LYS A 31 58.12 29.91 -28.51
N LEU A 32 58.69 30.91 -29.18
CA LEU A 32 58.47 32.32 -28.86
C LEU A 32 57.01 32.74 -29.09
N ILE A 33 56.43 32.33 -30.22
CA ILE A 33 55.03 32.62 -30.56
C ILE A 33 54.07 31.90 -29.59
N SER A 34 54.41 30.68 -29.16
CA SER A 34 53.64 29.96 -28.13
C SER A 34 53.72 30.63 -26.77
N MET A 35 54.87 31.20 -26.39
CA MET A 35 55.03 31.91 -25.11
C MET A 35 54.19 33.18 -25.03
N ILE A 36 53.95 33.88 -26.15
CA ILE A 36 53.03 35.02 -26.23
C ILE A 36 51.56 34.60 -26.43
N GLY A 37 51.26 33.29 -26.42
CA GLY A 37 49.91 32.73 -26.48
C GLY A 37 49.32 32.58 -27.88
N LEU A 38 50.10 32.83 -28.95
CA LEU A 38 49.65 32.76 -30.34
C LEU A 38 50.14 31.51 -31.09
N GLY A 39 50.92 30.67 -30.43
CA GLY A 39 51.58 29.52 -31.05
C GLY A 39 50.84 28.19 -30.86
N PRO A 40 51.31 27.12 -31.51
CA PRO A 40 50.66 25.81 -31.49
C PRO A 40 50.76 25.10 -30.13
N ILE A 41 51.68 25.51 -29.25
CA ILE A 41 51.87 24.94 -27.92
C ILE A 41 51.22 25.87 -26.88
N PRO A 42 50.47 25.36 -25.89
CA PRO A 42 49.97 26.19 -24.81
C PRO A 42 51.11 26.92 -24.08
N PRO A 43 50.98 28.23 -23.78
CA PRO A 43 52.07 29.06 -23.28
C PRO A 43 52.71 28.52 -21.99
N THR A 44 51.91 27.92 -21.11
CA THR A 44 52.36 27.34 -19.84
C THR A 44 53.05 25.98 -19.98
N LYS A 45 53.10 25.41 -21.20
CA LYS A 45 53.58 24.05 -21.49
C LYS A 45 54.74 23.99 -22.48
N VAL A 46 55.27 25.12 -22.94
CA VAL A 46 56.38 25.20 -23.90
C VAL A 46 57.61 24.40 -23.43
N PHE A 47 57.99 24.54 -22.15
CA PHE A 47 59.13 23.81 -21.58
C PHE A 47 58.87 22.30 -21.47
N ALA A 48 57.62 21.89 -21.18
CA ALA A 48 57.24 20.49 -21.10
C ALA A 48 57.27 19.82 -22.49
N ALA A 49 56.75 20.51 -23.51
CA ALA A 49 56.82 20.02 -24.89
C ALA A 49 58.27 19.87 -25.39
N ASP A 50 59.16 20.81 -25.06
CA ASP A 50 60.59 20.71 -25.39
C ASP A 50 61.27 19.53 -24.69
N ALA A 51 60.91 19.25 -23.44
CA ALA A 51 61.42 18.11 -22.69
C ALA A 51 60.97 16.76 -23.30
N ILE A 52 59.71 16.66 -23.76
CA ILE A 52 59.18 15.45 -24.43
C ILE A 52 59.93 15.18 -25.73
N VAL A 53 60.12 16.20 -26.58
CA VAL A 53 60.87 16.05 -27.84
C VAL A 53 62.32 15.62 -27.58
N LYS A 54 62.97 16.20 -26.55
CA LYS A 54 64.33 15.83 -26.13
C LYS A 54 64.42 14.39 -25.61
N GLU A 55 63.43 13.92 -24.85
CA GLU A 55 63.38 12.52 -24.42
C GLU A 55 63.21 11.59 -25.61
N ASN A 56 62.28 11.88 -26.51
CA ASN A 56 62.04 11.03 -27.67
C ASN A 56 63.29 10.87 -28.57
N ASN A 57 64.11 11.92 -28.70
CA ASN A 57 65.39 11.85 -29.41
C ASN A 57 66.44 10.97 -28.69
N ARG A 58 66.28 10.73 -27.37
CA ARG A 58 67.18 9.87 -26.58
C ARG A 58 66.76 8.40 -26.58
N LEU A 59 65.49 8.10 -26.85
CA LEU A 59 64.99 6.73 -26.84
C LEU A 59 65.46 5.98 -28.09
N ASP A 60 65.84 4.71 -27.99
CA ASP A 60 66.24 3.89 -29.15
C ASP A 60 65.04 3.34 -29.93
N GLN A 61 63.86 3.29 -29.29
CA GLN A 61 62.59 2.85 -29.87
C GLN A 61 61.51 3.90 -29.62
N SER A 62 60.59 4.07 -30.57
CA SER A 62 59.37 4.86 -30.33
C SER A 62 58.45 4.07 -29.39
N PRO A 63 57.69 4.73 -28.49
CA PRO A 63 56.69 4.05 -27.69
C PRO A 63 55.71 3.28 -28.59
N ALA A 64 55.28 2.10 -28.13
CA ALA A 64 54.29 1.30 -28.84
C ALA A 64 52.93 2.03 -28.92
N ASP A 65 52.05 1.57 -29.81
CA ASP A 65 50.70 2.12 -29.93
C ASP A 65 49.99 2.09 -28.57
N GLY A 66 49.58 3.27 -28.10
CA GLY A 66 48.91 3.43 -26.80
C GLY A 66 49.83 3.59 -25.59
N GLU A 67 51.15 3.64 -25.76
CA GLU A 67 52.08 3.88 -24.64
C GLU A 67 52.48 5.37 -24.53
N LEU A 68 52.76 5.80 -23.30
CA LEU A 68 53.29 7.13 -22.98
C LEU A 68 54.77 6.99 -22.56
N THR A 69 55.64 7.88 -23.02
CA THR A 69 57.03 7.95 -22.54
C THR A 69 57.10 8.44 -21.08
N LEU A 70 58.26 8.36 -20.42
CA LEU A 70 58.38 8.73 -19.01
C LEU A 70 58.08 10.22 -18.77
N THR A 71 58.58 11.14 -19.62
CA THR A 71 58.19 12.55 -19.54
C THR A 71 56.74 12.78 -19.91
N GLU A 72 56.18 12.08 -20.91
CA GLU A 72 54.75 12.22 -21.23
C GLU A 72 53.87 11.81 -20.05
N GLN A 73 54.21 10.70 -19.38
CA GLN A 73 53.56 10.26 -18.15
C GLN A 73 53.70 11.30 -17.03
N ALA A 74 54.92 11.81 -16.77
CA ALA A 74 55.17 12.80 -15.72
C ALA A 74 54.40 14.11 -15.98
N VAL A 75 54.34 14.55 -17.24
CA VAL A 75 53.62 15.76 -17.67
C VAL A 75 52.10 15.57 -17.54
N ARG A 76 51.58 14.37 -17.88
CA ARG A 76 50.16 14.00 -17.76
C ARG A 76 49.71 13.73 -16.32
N ALA A 77 50.59 13.23 -15.47
CA ALA A 77 50.28 12.78 -14.10
C ALA A 77 49.58 13.84 -13.24
N GLY A 78 49.98 15.11 -13.35
CA GLY A 78 49.37 16.19 -12.56
C GLY A 78 47.94 16.55 -12.96
N VAL A 79 47.54 16.28 -14.21
CA VAL A 79 46.15 16.43 -14.67
C VAL A 79 45.35 15.18 -14.32
N LEU A 80 45.93 14.00 -14.56
CA LEU A 80 45.33 12.71 -14.18
C LEU A 80 44.98 12.66 -12.69
N ARG A 81 45.89 13.10 -11.81
CA ARG A 81 45.64 13.16 -10.37
C ARG A 81 44.47 14.07 -10.03
N ARG A 82 44.39 15.27 -10.62
CA ARG A 82 43.29 16.22 -10.36
C ARG A 82 41.94 15.73 -10.88
N ALA A 83 41.94 15.10 -12.06
CA ALA A 83 40.74 14.48 -12.61
C ALA A 83 40.30 13.28 -11.75
N GLY A 84 41.25 12.48 -11.26
CA GLY A 84 41.00 11.38 -10.32
C GLY A 84 40.44 11.87 -8.97
N GLU A 85 41.02 12.92 -8.39
CA GLU A 85 40.52 13.52 -7.13
C GLU A 85 39.09 14.10 -7.29
N ALA A 86 38.80 14.71 -8.44
CA ALA A 86 37.45 15.19 -8.76
C ALA A 86 36.46 14.02 -8.92
N LEU A 87 36.86 12.97 -9.64
CA LEU A 87 36.07 11.75 -9.80
C LEU A 87 35.80 11.09 -8.44
N GLU A 88 36.82 10.93 -7.59
CA GLU A 88 36.69 10.35 -6.25
C GLU A 88 35.72 11.16 -5.38
N LYS A 89 35.77 12.50 -5.49
CA LYS A 89 34.83 13.38 -4.79
C LYS A 89 33.39 13.18 -5.27
N ASP A 90 33.16 13.04 -6.57
CA ASP A 90 31.82 12.79 -7.14
C ASP A 90 31.31 11.39 -6.73
N LEU A 91 32.19 10.39 -6.72
CA LEU A 91 31.91 9.01 -6.28
C LEU A 91 31.49 8.96 -4.80
N ARG A 92 32.29 9.54 -3.89
CA ARG A 92 32.01 9.55 -2.44
C ARG A 92 30.87 10.47 -2.04
N GLY A 93 30.58 11.47 -2.86
CA GLY A 93 29.48 12.41 -2.63
C GLY A 93 28.14 11.84 -3.09
N GLY A 94 27.73 12.23 -4.29
CA GLY A 94 26.38 11.96 -4.79
C GLY A 94 26.12 10.48 -5.10
N ILE A 95 27.11 9.77 -5.63
CA ILE A 95 26.93 8.40 -6.12
C ILE A 95 26.81 7.42 -4.94
N GLU A 96 27.71 7.47 -3.97
CA GLU A 96 27.64 6.62 -2.76
C GLU A 96 26.36 6.88 -1.93
N GLN A 97 25.95 8.15 -1.82
CA GLN A 97 24.68 8.51 -1.18
C GLN A 97 23.48 7.87 -1.90
N LYS A 98 23.47 7.86 -3.24
CA LYS A 98 22.40 7.24 -4.01
C LYS A 98 22.43 5.72 -3.95
N VAL A 99 23.60 5.09 -3.96
CA VAL A 99 23.72 3.64 -3.68
C VAL A 99 23.10 3.30 -2.32
N THR A 100 23.40 4.10 -1.30
CA THR A 100 22.83 3.91 0.05
C THR A 100 21.31 4.09 0.07
N SER A 101 20.79 5.10 -0.64
CA SER A 101 19.35 5.32 -0.80
C SER A 101 18.68 4.12 -1.48
N LEU A 102 19.27 3.62 -2.56
CA LEU A 102 18.75 2.49 -3.31
C LEU A 102 18.73 1.20 -2.47
N LYS A 103 19.78 0.95 -1.68
CA LYS A 103 19.80 -0.16 -0.71
C LYS A 103 18.68 -0.07 0.32
N LYS A 104 18.39 1.13 0.84
CA LYS A 104 17.25 1.35 1.76
C LYS A 104 15.90 1.08 1.07
N LEU A 105 15.77 1.49 -0.19
CA LEU A 105 14.57 1.24 -0.99
C LEU A 105 14.35 -0.28 -1.19
N TYR A 106 15.39 -1.03 -1.54
CA TYR A 106 15.33 -2.50 -1.63
C TYR A 106 15.01 -3.16 -0.29
N ALA A 107 15.57 -2.67 0.81
CA ALA A 107 15.21 -3.17 2.13
C ALA A 107 13.72 -2.99 2.42
N ARG A 108 13.14 -1.86 2.01
CA ARG A 108 11.70 -1.60 2.13
C ARG A 108 10.86 -2.53 1.24
N ILE A 109 11.29 -2.79 0.00
CA ILE A 109 10.65 -3.75 -0.89
C ILE A 109 10.65 -5.16 -0.28
N ASN A 110 11.76 -5.56 0.35
CA ASN A 110 11.88 -6.85 1.03
C ASN A 110 10.95 -6.93 2.25
N LEU A 111 10.87 -5.87 3.06
CA LEU A 111 9.91 -5.80 4.16
C LEU A 111 8.46 -5.94 3.68
N LEU A 112 8.07 -5.25 2.61
CA LEU A 112 6.73 -5.41 2.02
C LEU A 112 6.50 -6.83 1.51
N THR A 113 7.52 -7.47 0.92
CA THR A 113 7.43 -8.84 0.44
C THR A 113 7.16 -9.82 1.60
N VAL A 114 7.83 -9.62 2.73
CA VAL A 114 7.55 -10.38 3.96
C VAL A 114 6.15 -10.08 4.49
N SER A 115 5.73 -8.81 4.54
CA SER A 115 4.38 -8.43 4.99
C SER A 115 3.27 -9.02 4.13
N ILE A 116 3.46 -9.12 2.81
CA ILE A 116 2.53 -9.79 1.90
C ILE A 116 2.43 -11.28 2.25
N GLY A 117 3.58 -11.94 2.49
CA GLY A 117 3.60 -13.34 2.92
C GLY A 117 2.94 -13.56 4.28
N GLN A 118 3.12 -12.64 5.22
CA GLN A 118 2.46 -12.71 6.54
C GLN A 118 0.96 -12.45 6.44
N ALA A 119 0.53 -11.50 5.62
CA ALA A 119 -0.89 -11.20 5.41
C ALA A 119 -1.64 -12.42 4.84
N GLY A 120 -1.06 -13.14 3.87
CA GLY A 120 -1.65 -14.37 3.34
C GLY A 120 -1.70 -15.53 4.34
N ASN A 121 -0.80 -15.55 5.31
CA ASN A 121 -0.74 -16.58 6.36
C ASN A 121 -1.47 -16.18 7.66
N THR A 122 -2.12 -15.03 7.69
CA THR A 122 -2.81 -14.56 8.90
C THR A 122 -4.06 -15.41 9.12
N PRO A 123 -4.20 -16.09 10.28
CA PRO A 123 -5.39 -16.88 10.55
C PRO A 123 -6.63 -15.98 10.64
N LEU A 124 -7.69 -16.40 9.97
CA LEU A 124 -9.01 -15.81 10.05
C LEU A 124 -9.79 -16.44 11.20
N VAL A 125 -10.66 -15.66 11.82
CA VAL A 125 -11.52 -16.16 12.89
C VAL A 125 -12.86 -16.52 12.27
N GLY A 126 -13.15 -17.81 12.22
CA GLY A 126 -14.45 -18.33 11.76
C GLY A 126 -15.60 -17.84 12.64
N PRO A 127 -16.84 -17.96 12.15
CA PRO A 127 -18.03 -17.50 12.86
C PRO A 127 -18.26 -18.21 14.20
N ASP A 128 -17.76 -19.44 14.36
CA ASP A 128 -17.86 -20.22 15.61
C ASP A 128 -16.60 -20.05 16.49
N GLY A 129 -15.67 -19.16 16.10
CA GLY A 129 -14.43 -18.90 16.82
C GLY A 129 -13.27 -19.83 16.45
N GLU A 130 -13.43 -20.70 15.45
CA GLU A 130 -12.33 -21.49 14.91
C GLU A 130 -11.29 -20.60 14.20
N GLN A 131 -10.05 -21.08 14.11
CA GLN A 131 -9.02 -20.43 13.30
C GLN A 131 -8.99 -21.12 11.94
N LEU A 132 -9.23 -20.35 10.89
CA LEU A 132 -9.24 -20.81 9.51
C LEU A 132 -8.08 -20.17 8.75
N THR A 133 -7.46 -20.94 7.86
CA THR A 133 -6.62 -20.36 6.81
C THR A 133 -7.48 -19.58 5.81
N GLN A 134 -6.85 -18.74 4.98
CA GLN A 134 -7.58 -18.01 3.93
C GLN A 134 -8.29 -18.95 2.95
N GLU A 135 -7.65 -20.05 2.58
CA GLU A 135 -8.22 -21.05 1.67
C GLU A 135 -9.42 -21.77 2.30
N GLU A 136 -9.30 -22.22 3.56
CA GLU A 136 -10.42 -22.86 4.28
C GLU A 136 -11.58 -21.88 4.50
N ALA A 137 -11.30 -20.60 4.78
CA ALA A 137 -12.33 -19.59 4.94
C ALA A 137 -13.05 -19.30 3.61
N GLN A 138 -12.33 -19.29 2.49
CA GLN A 138 -12.89 -19.12 1.16
C GLN A 138 -13.76 -20.34 0.78
N ASP A 139 -13.26 -21.56 0.99
CA ASP A 139 -14.01 -22.80 0.73
C ASP A 139 -15.28 -22.90 1.60
N ALA A 140 -15.18 -22.57 2.89
CA ALA A 140 -16.33 -22.50 3.78
C ALA A 140 -17.34 -21.42 3.34
N HIS A 141 -16.85 -20.25 2.92
CA HIS A 141 -17.69 -19.18 2.39
C HIS A 141 -18.46 -19.63 1.13
N ASP A 142 -17.76 -20.24 0.17
CA ASP A 142 -18.33 -20.65 -1.11
C ASP A 142 -19.30 -21.81 -0.93
N THR A 143 -18.95 -22.80 -0.11
CA THR A 143 -19.85 -23.91 0.27
C THR A 143 -21.14 -23.39 0.90
N LEU A 144 -21.05 -22.43 1.84
CA LEU A 144 -22.25 -21.85 2.47
C LEU A 144 -23.07 -21.02 1.48
N ARG A 145 -22.41 -20.31 0.57
CA ARG A 145 -23.06 -19.51 -0.47
C ARG A 145 -23.82 -20.40 -1.45
N ASP A 146 -23.23 -21.52 -1.86
CA ASP A 146 -23.85 -22.49 -2.76
C ASP A 146 -25.04 -23.17 -2.10
N GLN A 147 -24.91 -23.62 -0.84
CA GLN A 147 -26.04 -24.15 -0.07
C GLN A 147 -27.20 -23.15 0.03
N ILE A 148 -26.91 -21.88 0.35
CA ILE A 148 -27.92 -20.82 0.38
C ILE A 148 -28.55 -20.64 -1.01
N GLY A 149 -27.74 -20.67 -2.06
CA GLY A 149 -28.18 -20.55 -3.45
C GLY A 149 -29.14 -21.68 -3.84
N GLU A 150 -28.78 -22.92 -3.54
CA GLU A 150 -29.59 -24.12 -3.78
C GLU A 150 -30.91 -24.09 -2.99
N GLU A 151 -30.84 -23.83 -1.67
CA GLU A 151 -32.04 -23.72 -0.83
C GLU A 151 -32.97 -22.61 -1.36
N THR A 152 -32.42 -21.46 -1.74
CA THR A 152 -33.20 -20.33 -2.27
C THR A 152 -33.80 -20.66 -3.65
N ALA A 153 -33.04 -21.33 -4.52
CA ALA A 153 -33.53 -21.80 -5.83
C ALA A 153 -34.66 -22.83 -5.69
N ALA A 154 -34.63 -23.66 -4.63
CA ALA A 154 -35.72 -24.56 -4.26
C ALA A 154 -36.93 -23.84 -3.63
N GLY A 155 -36.90 -22.50 -3.50
CA GLY A 155 -38.00 -21.69 -2.99
C GLY A 155 -37.93 -21.39 -1.48
N SER A 156 -36.83 -21.73 -0.80
CA SER A 156 -36.65 -21.44 0.63
C SER A 156 -36.65 -19.94 0.91
N LYS A 157 -37.50 -19.51 1.85
CA LYS A 157 -37.56 -18.15 2.39
C LYS A 157 -36.66 -17.96 3.61
N LYS A 158 -36.00 -19.03 4.07
CA LYS A 158 -35.14 -19.07 5.25
C LYS A 158 -34.03 -18.00 5.19
N HIS A 159 -33.37 -17.87 4.05
CA HIS A 159 -32.20 -17.00 3.85
C HIS A 159 -32.54 -15.58 3.37
N LEU A 160 -33.82 -15.26 3.17
CA LEU A 160 -34.20 -13.93 2.72
C LEU A 160 -33.80 -12.90 3.78
N ILE A 161 -32.91 -11.99 3.39
CA ILE A 161 -32.50 -10.87 4.23
C ILE A 161 -33.45 -9.71 3.95
N ARG A 162 -34.25 -9.33 4.94
CA ARG A 162 -35.01 -8.08 4.86
C ARG A 162 -34.02 -6.92 4.93
N ARG A 163 -34.04 -6.05 3.91
CA ARG A 163 -33.11 -4.90 3.76
C ARG A 163 -32.82 -4.25 5.11
N ARG A 164 -31.53 -4.22 5.51
CA ARG A 164 -31.07 -3.68 6.79
C ARG A 164 -31.75 -2.33 7.05
N SER A 165 -32.54 -2.29 8.11
CA SER A 165 -33.11 -1.05 8.62
C SER A 165 -31.95 -0.12 8.99
N SER A 166 -32.03 1.18 8.67
CA SER A 166 -31.02 2.11 9.17
C SER A 166 -31.03 2.10 10.70
N ARG A 167 -29.87 2.32 11.35
CA ARG A 167 -29.80 2.41 12.83
C ARG A 167 -30.83 3.37 13.40
N ALA A 168 -31.12 4.47 12.69
CA ALA A 168 -32.16 5.43 13.07
C ALA A 168 -33.56 4.82 13.09
N LYS A 169 -33.89 3.95 12.12
CA LYS A 169 -35.18 3.26 12.06
C LYS A 169 -35.28 2.14 13.10
N GLU A 170 -34.17 1.49 13.45
CA GLU A 170 -34.11 0.52 14.56
C GLU A 170 -34.28 1.19 15.94
N ILE A 171 -33.68 2.37 16.13
CA ILE A 171 -33.86 3.18 17.35
C ILE A 171 -35.29 3.72 17.39
N GLY A 172 -35.81 4.22 16.27
CA GLY A 172 -37.17 4.71 16.16
C GLY A 172 -38.23 3.63 16.45
N SER A 173 -38.03 2.40 15.96
CA SER A 173 -38.94 1.29 16.25
C SER A 173 -38.85 0.84 17.71
N ALA A 174 -37.65 0.87 18.30
CA ALA A 174 -37.48 0.56 19.72
C ALA A 174 -38.12 1.61 20.63
N LEU A 175 -38.10 2.90 20.24
CA LEU A 175 -38.69 4.00 21.00
C LEU A 175 -40.20 4.18 20.79
N LEU A 176 -40.84 3.36 19.94
CA LEU A 176 -42.27 3.49 19.67
C LEU A 176 -43.11 3.25 20.94
N ASP A 177 -42.62 2.41 21.85
CA ASP A 177 -43.27 2.13 23.13
C ASP A 177 -42.96 3.17 24.21
N PHE A 178 -42.02 4.09 23.99
CA PHE A 178 -41.62 5.07 25.00
C PHE A 178 -42.76 5.97 25.48
N PRO A 179 -43.57 6.61 24.61
CA PRO A 179 -44.69 7.43 25.07
C PRO A 179 -45.70 6.64 25.91
N VAL A 180 -45.84 5.36 25.57
CA VAL A 180 -46.76 4.42 26.21
C VAL A 180 -46.24 4.11 27.62
N PHE A 181 -45.00 3.65 27.76
CA PHE A 181 -44.37 3.45 29.08
C PHE A 181 -44.28 4.73 29.91
N LEU A 182 -44.04 5.88 29.27
CA LEU A 182 -43.96 7.18 29.95
C LEU A 182 -45.30 7.53 30.58
N LEU A 183 -46.40 7.38 29.84
CA LEU A 183 -47.74 7.61 30.38
C LEU A 183 -48.02 6.71 31.59
N ALA A 184 -47.62 5.43 31.51
CA ALA A 184 -47.76 4.49 32.61
C ALA A 184 -46.99 4.91 33.86
N MET A 185 -45.74 5.35 33.69
CA MET A 185 -44.88 5.76 34.80
C MET A 185 -45.32 7.10 35.40
N ILE A 186 -45.76 8.06 34.59
CA ILE A 186 -46.38 9.31 35.05
C ILE A 186 -47.56 8.99 35.97
N GLY A 187 -48.41 8.06 35.54
CA GLY A 187 -49.56 7.63 36.32
C GLY A 187 -49.19 6.86 37.59
N LEU A 188 -48.21 5.95 37.52
CA LEU A 188 -47.78 5.14 38.66
C LEU A 188 -47.10 5.98 39.74
N LEU A 189 -46.30 6.97 39.34
CA LEU A 189 -45.64 7.90 40.26
C LEU A 189 -46.53 9.10 40.65
N ASN A 190 -47.80 9.10 40.22
CA ASN A 190 -48.78 10.16 40.46
C ASN A 190 -48.24 11.57 40.14
N VAL A 191 -47.58 11.69 38.98
CA VAL A 191 -46.95 12.94 38.56
C VAL A 191 -48.03 13.94 38.15
N ASN A 192 -48.17 15.02 38.92
CA ASN A 192 -49.10 16.08 38.59
C ASN A 192 -48.52 17.00 37.50
N LEU A 193 -48.92 16.77 36.25
CA LEU A 193 -48.43 17.55 35.10
C LEU A 193 -48.69 19.06 35.22
N ARG A 194 -49.68 19.50 36.01
CA ARG A 194 -49.93 20.93 36.26
C ARG A 194 -48.84 21.54 37.15
N LEU A 195 -48.40 20.79 38.17
CA LEU A 195 -47.32 21.22 39.07
C LEU A 195 -45.95 21.17 38.39
N LEU A 196 -45.81 20.31 37.37
CA LEU A 196 -44.62 20.26 36.52
C LEU A 196 -44.43 21.58 35.75
N VAL A 197 -45.51 22.16 35.21
CA VAL A 197 -45.48 23.44 34.48
C VAL A 197 -45.15 24.62 35.41
N THR A 198 -45.50 24.53 36.70
CA THR A 198 -45.15 25.54 37.70
C THR A 198 -43.75 25.35 38.29
N PHE A 199 -42.94 24.46 37.72
CA PHE A 199 -41.57 24.14 38.16
C PHE A 199 -41.46 23.68 39.62
N ASP A 200 -42.45 22.92 40.10
CA ASP A 200 -42.39 22.32 41.43
C ASP A 200 -41.30 21.22 41.48
N VAL A 201 -40.32 21.39 42.38
CA VAL A 201 -39.12 20.54 42.43
C VAL A 201 -39.44 19.06 42.69
N PRO A 202 -40.28 18.69 43.68
CA PRO A 202 -40.69 17.29 43.88
C PRO A 202 -41.34 16.68 42.64
N THR A 203 -42.23 17.42 41.96
CA THR A 203 -42.91 16.94 40.75
C THR A 203 -41.94 16.75 39.59
N ILE A 204 -40.95 17.65 39.43
CA ILE A 204 -39.88 17.50 38.42
C ILE A 204 -39.08 16.22 38.66
N ILE A 205 -38.73 15.92 39.92
CA ILE A 205 -38.00 14.70 40.27
C ILE A 205 -38.84 13.46 39.92
N MET A 206 -40.12 13.44 40.27
CA MET A 206 -41.02 12.32 39.95
C MET A 206 -41.24 12.14 38.45
N PHE A 207 -41.32 13.24 37.69
CA PHE A 207 -41.37 13.17 36.22
C PHE A 207 -40.05 12.65 35.64
N GLY A 208 -38.92 13.13 36.14
CA GLY A 208 -37.59 12.67 35.74
C GLY A 208 -37.41 11.17 35.99
N THR A 209 -37.82 10.68 37.17
CA THR A 209 -37.81 9.23 37.45
C THR A 209 -38.77 8.47 36.55
N ALA A 210 -39.97 9.00 36.26
CA ALA A 210 -40.90 8.40 35.31
C ALA A 210 -40.27 8.23 33.92
N VAL A 211 -39.59 9.25 33.41
CA VAL A 211 -38.87 9.21 32.12
C VAL A 211 -37.79 8.14 32.13
N VAL A 212 -36.98 8.07 33.18
CA VAL A 212 -35.90 7.06 33.30
C VAL A 212 -36.47 5.65 33.31
N PHE A 213 -37.50 5.38 34.13
CA PHE A 213 -38.13 4.06 34.17
C PHE A 213 -38.83 3.71 32.87
N ALA A 214 -39.45 4.68 32.19
CA ALA A 214 -40.06 4.46 30.89
C ALA A 214 -39.03 4.10 29.81
N LEU A 215 -37.88 4.77 29.79
CA LEU A 215 -36.77 4.42 28.89
C LEU A 215 -36.24 3.01 29.19
N LEU A 216 -36.04 2.67 30.47
CA LEU A 216 -35.58 1.35 30.87
C LEU A 216 -36.58 0.26 30.48
N GLY A 217 -37.87 0.47 30.74
CA GLY A 217 -38.94 -0.48 30.36
C GLY A 217 -39.01 -0.68 28.84
N THR A 218 -38.96 0.42 28.09
CA THR A 218 -38.95 0.41 26.62
C THR A 218 -37.74 -0.36 26.07
N PHE A 219 -36.54 -0.04 26.57
CA PHE A 219 -35.31 -0.69 26.13
C PHE A 219 -35.29 -2.18 26.51
N LEU A 220 -35.70 -2.51 27.73
CA LEU A 220 -35.75 -3.90 28.20
C LEU A 220 -36.74 -4.73 27.38
N PHE A 221 -37.94 -4.19 27.11
CA PHE A 221 -38.95 -4.87 26.29
C PHE A 221 -38.45 -5.09 24.87
N ALA A 222 -37.92 -4.04 24.21
CA ALA A 222 -37.36 -4.15 22.88
C ALA A 222 -36.17 -5.14 22.82
N PHE A 223 -35.26 -5.07 23.79
CA PHE A 223 -34.11 -5.97 23.91
C PHE A 223 -34.56 -7.43 24.07
N LEU A 224 -35.54 -7.70 24.92
CA LEU A 224 -36.05 -9.05 25.13
C LEU A 224 -36.70 -9.60 23.85
N MET A 225 -37.55 -8.81 23.19
CA MET A 225 -38.22 -9.21 21.94
C MET A 225 -37.22 -9.50 20.83
N ARG A 226 -36.21 -8.64 20.66
CA ARG A 226 -35.11 -8.85 19.71
C ARG A 226 -34.29 -10.09 20.02
N THR A 227 -33.95 -10.30 21.29
CA THR A 227 -33.18 -11.48 21.73
C THR A 227 -33.96 -12.76 21.45
N MET A 228 -35.27 -12.78 21.70
CA MET A 228 -36.11 -13.94 21.38
C MET A 228 -36.22 -14.16 19.86
N GLY A 229 -36.42 -13.10 19.08
CA GLY A 229 -36.42 -13.18 17.61
C GLY A 229 -35.11 -13.76 17.05
N HIS A 230 -33.97 -13.26 17.53
CA HIS A 230 -32.64 -13.73 17.17
C HIS A 230 -32.43 -15.20 17.53
N ARG A 231 -32.85 -15.64 18.72
CA ARG A 231 -32.72 -17.05 19.15
C ARG A 231 -33.60 -17.98 18.32
N HIS A 232 -34.83 -17.57 18.02
CA HIS A 232 -35.75 -18.38 17.21
C HIS A 232 -35.35 -18.46 15.73
N ARG A 233 -34.60 -17.47 15.23
CA ARG A 233 -34.07 -17.47 13.84
C ARG A 233 -33.24 -18.73 13.52
N ARG A 234 -32.56 -19.32 14.51
CA ARG A 234 -31.78 -20.55 14.34
C ARG A 234 -32.62 -21.77 13.99
N PHE A 235 -33.91 -21.74 14.30
CA PHE A 235 -34.86 -22.83 14.05
C PHE A 235 -35.80 -22.51 12.89
N LYS A 236 -35.40 -21.63 11.98
CA LYS A 236 -36.22 -21.24 10.82
C LYS A 236 -36.16 -22.32 9.74
N ASN A 237 -37.33 -22.79 9.30
CA ASN A 237 -37.44 -23.74 8.18
C ASN A 237 -37.57 -23.02 6.82
N ALA A 238 -37.71 -23.81 5.74
CA ALA A 238 -37.81 -23.30 4.37
C ALA A 238 -38.98 -22.31 4.19
N ASP A 239 -40.09 -22.50 4.89
CA ASP A 239 -41.28 -21.65 4.82
C ASP A 239 -41.24 -20.42 5.76
N SER A 240 -40.13 -20.21 6.47
CA SER A 240 -40.01 -19.19 7.53
C SER A 240 -40.85 -19.44 8.78
N ALA A 241 -41.22 -20.69 9.04
CA ALA A 241 -41.80 -21.12 10.31
C ALA A 241 -40.69 -21.56 11.29
N VAL A 242 -41.02 -21.53 12.58
CA VAL A 242 -40.13 -22.04 13.65
C VAL A 242 -40.31 -23.56 13.74
N GLU A 243 -39.33 -24.31 13.27
CA GLU A 243 -39.29 -25.76 13.32
C GLU A 243 -38.08 -26.23 14.14
N ALA A 244 -38.34 -26.51 15.41
CA ALA A 244 -37.33 -26.96 16.34
C ALA A 244 -37.21 -28.50 16.34
N PRO A 245 -35.98 -29.06 16.35
CA PRO A 245 -35.77 -30.50 16.49
C PRO A 245 -36.47 -31.07 17.73
N PRO A 246 -36.87 -32.37 17.73
CA PRO A 246 -37.61 -32.98 18.83
C PRO A 246 -36.95 -32.81 20.21
N SER A 247 -35.62 -32.79 20.26
CA SER A 247 -34.83 -32.63 21.49
C SER A 247 -34.96 -31.24 22.15
N VAL A 248 -35.25 -30.20 21.38
CA VAL A 248 -35.34 -28.80 21.87
C VAL A 248 -36.72 -28.18 21.68
N ARG A 249 -37.66 -28.90 21.02
CA ARG A 249 -39.01 -28.41 20.70
C ARG A 249 -39.77 -27.91 21.91
N HIS A 250 -39.77 -28.64 23.04
CA HIS A 250 -40.47 -28.21 24.25
C HIS A 250 -39.93 -26.91 24.83
N ARG A 251 -38.60 -26.71 24.76
CA ARG A 251 -37.96 -25.48 25.23
C ARG A 251 -38.34 -24.30 24.34
N ILE A 252 -38.28 -24.45 23.02
CA ILE A 252 -38.64 -23.37 22.08
C ILE A 252 -40.12 -23.02 22.19
N LEU A 253 -41.00 -24.00 22.36
CA LEU A 253 -42.41 -23.75 22.65
C LEU A 253 -42.59 -22.97 23.96
N ALA A 254 -41.88 -23.35 25.02
CA ALA A 254 -41.92 -22.61 26.29
C ALA A 254 -41.41 -21.16 26.13
N GLU A 255 -40.35 -20.94 25.34
CA GLU A 255 -39.83 -19.60 25.05
C GLU A 255 -40.81 -18.75 24.22
N GLN A 256 -41.51 -19.35 23.24
CA GLN A 256 -42.59 -18.70 22.50
C GLN A 256 -43.77 -18.34 23.41
N ILE A 257 -44.21 -19.27 24.26
CA ILE A 257 -45.29 -19.02 25.24
C ILE A 257 -44.88 -17.91 26.20
N ALA A 258 -43.63 -17.92 26.70
CA ALA A 258 -43.12 -16.87 27.58
C ALA A 258 -43.11 -15.50 26.87
N THR A 259 -42.67 -15.46 25.61
CA THR A 259 -42.66 -14.24 24.80
C THR A 259 -44.08 -13.68 24.63
N ILE A 260 -45.04 -14.52 24.25
CA ILE A 260 -46.45 -14.15 24.12
C ILE A 260 -47.00 -13.67 25.46
N THR A 261 -46.70 -14.39 26.55
CA THR A 261 -47.18 -14.06 27.90
C THR A 261 -46.67 -12.68 28.35
N ILE A 262 -45.39 -12.37 28.09
CA ILE A 262 -44.80 -11.07 28.42
C ILE A 262 -45.45 -9.96 27.59
N THR A 263 -45.66 -10.16 26.29
CA THR A 263 -46.36 -9.18 25.44
C THR A 263 -47.79 -8.94 25.92
N VAL A 264 -48.53 -10.02 26.23
CA VAL A 264 -49.90 -9.94 26.74
C VAL A 264 -49.93 -9.25 28.10
N ALA A 265 -49.01 -9.58 29.00
CA ALA A 265 -48.92 -8.92 30.31
C ALA A 265 -48.64 -7.42 30.17
N ALA A 266 -47.69 -7.03 29.31
CA ALA A 266 -47.40 -5.63 29.04
C ALA A 266 -48.61 -4.90 28.44
N ALA A 267 -49.28 -5.51 27.46
CA ALA A 267 -50.50 -4.96 26.87
C ALA A 267 -51.63 -4.81 27.90
N LEU A 268 -51.84 -5.81 28.76
CA LEU A 268 -52.88 -5.79 29.80
C LEU A 268 -52.61 -4.72 30.88
N VAL A 269 -51.36 -4.58 31.32
CA VAL A 269 -50.97 -3.50 32.25
C VAL A 269 -51.33 -2.13 31.67
N MET A 270 -51.12 -1.96 30.37
CA MET A 270 -51.42 -0.69 29.70
C MET A 270 -52.90 -0.46 29.45
N VAL A 271 -53.64 -1.50 29.06
CA VAL A 271 -55.11 -1.47 28.98
C VAL A 271 -55.70 -1.08 30.34
N MET A 272 -55.25 -1.73 31.42
CA MET A 272 -55.73 -1.47 32.78
C MET A 272 -55.41 -0.03 33.20
N ARG A 273 -54.19 0.44 32.92
CA ARG A 273 -53.78 1.81 33.27
C ARG A 273 -54.64 2.85 32.56
N ILE A 274 -54.80 2.75 31.25
CA ILE A 274 -55.61 3.67 30.46
C ILE A 274 -57.08 3.62 30.88
N TYR A 275 -57.57 2.43 31.24
CA TYR A 275 -58.91 2.28 31.75
C TYR A 275 -59.11 3.05 33.05
N LEU A 276 -58.21 2.89 34.02
CA LEU A 276 -58.24 3.60 35.30
C LEU A 276 -58.17 5.12 35.08
N ASP A 277 -57.18 5.59 34.31
CA ASP A 277 -57.00 7.02 34.03
C ASP A 277 -58.23 7.63 33.33
N GLY A 278 -58.83 6.89 32.37
CA GLY A 278 -60.04 7.33 31.69
C GLY A 278 -61.27 7.38 32.60
N THR A 279 -61.40 6.42 33.52
CA THR A 279 -62.50 6.43 34.52
C THR A 279 -62.34 7.55 35.55
N GLU A 280 -61.12 7.81 36.01
CA GLU A 280 -60.82 8.90 36.95
C GLU A 280 -61.05 10.28 36.31
N ALA A 281 -60.75 10.42 35.01
CA ALA A 281 -61.03 11.63 34.25
C ALA A 281 -62.53 11.85 33.93
N GLY A 282 -63.41 10.90 34.29
CA GLY A 282 -64.83 10.96 33.98
C GLY A 282 -65.15 10.81 32.49
N ALA A 283 -64.26 10.20 31.71
CA ALA A 283 -64.49 9.97 30.30
C ALA A 283 -65.60 8.92 30.08
N PRO A 284 -66.35 8.98 28.95
CA PRO A 284 -67.35 7.97 28.64
C PRO A 284 -66.75 6.56 28.61
N ALA A 285 -67.37 5.61 29.33
CA ALA A 285 -66.84 4.25 29.47
C ALA A 285 -66.52 3.57 28.13
N ALA A 286 -67.37 3.78 27.11
CA ALA A 286 -67.15 3.26 25.77
C ALA A 286 -65.86 3.81 25.12
N LEU A 287 -65.57 5.10 25.28
CA LEU A 287 -64.36 5.73 24.76
C LEU A 287 -63.12 5.20 25.47
N THR A 288 -63.18 5.10 26.80
CA THR A 288 -62.10 4.59 27.64
C THR A 288 -61.71 3.15 27.27
N VAL A 289 -62.69 2.27 27.07
CA VAL A 289 -62.45 0.87 26.67
C VAL A 289 -61.82 0.79 25.28
N VAL A 290 -62.30 1.59 24.31
CA VAL A 290 -61.74 1.61 22.95
C VAL A 290 -60.29 2.13 22.96
N LEU A 291 -60.01 3.20 23.70
CA LEU A 291 -58.66 3.75 23.81
C LEU A 291 -57.71 2.74 24.47
N ALA A 292 -58.13 2.12 25.58
CA ALA A 292 -57.36 1.11 26.28
C ALA A 292 -57.01 -0.07 25.36
N ALA A 293 -57.99 -0.59 24.61
CA ALA A 293 -57.77 -1.66 23.64
C ALA A 293 -56.79 -1.26 22.53
N LEU A 294 -56.91 -0.04 21.98
CA LEU A 294 -56.02 0.47 20.93
C LEU A 294 -54.56 0.51 21.38
N PHE A 295 -54.27 1.04 22.57
CA PHE A 295 -52.90 1.10 23.10
C PHE A 295 -52.36 -0.30 23.46
N GLY A 296 -53.19 -1.20 23.96
CA GLY A 296 -52.80 -2.60 24.16
C GLY A 296 -52.37 -3.28 22.86
N VAL A 297 -53.15 -3.09 21.78
CA VAL A 297 -52.80 -3.58 20.44
C VAL A 297 -51.52 -2.94 19.93
N LEU A 298 -51.32 -1.64 20.15
CA LEU A 298 -50.11 -0.92 19.73
C LEU A 298 -48.85 -1.55 20.32
N ILE A 299 -48.84 -1.87 21.63
CA ILE A 299 -47.73 -2.56 22.31
C ILE A 299 -47.52 -3.98 21.78
N GLY A 300 -48.62 -4.67 21.48
CA GLY A 300 -48.55 -5.99 20.86
C GLY A 300 -47.86 -5.94 19.48
N VAL A 301 -48.23 -4.94 18.67
CA VAL A 301 -47.67 -4.73 17.33
C VAL A 301 -46.21 -4.30 17.39
N THR A 302 -45.81 -3.41 18.29
CA THR A 302 -44.41 -2.99 18.46
C THR A 302 -43.52 -4.14 18.94
N GLY A 303 -44.00 -4.91 19.92
CA GLY A 303 -43.33 -6.12 20.38
C GLY A 303 -43.15 -7.13 19.23
N TYR A 304 -44.20 -7.33 18.43
CA TYR A 304 -44.14 -8.17 17.24
C TYR A 304 -43.15 -7.64 16.18
N ILE A 305 -43.13 -6.33 15.90
CA ILE A 305 -42.18 -5.72 14.96
C ILE A 305 -40.74 -5.91 15.44
N ASN A 306 -40.47 -5.68 16.73
CA ASN A 306 -39.13 -5.85 17.31
C ASN A 306 -38.67 -7.32 17.32
N TYR A 307 -39.60 -8.25 17.54
CA TYR A 307 -39.32 -9.68 17.38
C TYR A 307 -39.03 -10.02 15.91
N MET A 308 -39.90 -9.57 15.01
CA MET A 308 -39.85 -9.93 13.59
C MET A 308 -38.66 -9.31 12.87
N SER A 309 -38.21 -8.12 13.30
CA SER A 309 -37.03 -7.47 12.72
C SER A 309 -35.76 -8.30 12.85
N GLU A 310 -35.64 -9.09 13.92
CA GLU A 310 -34.52 -10.01 14.11
C GLU A 310 -34.81 -11.39 13.51
N TYR A 311 -36.05 -11.89 13.64
CA TYR A 311 -36.42 -13.21 13.14
C TYR A 311 -36.37 -13.31 11.60
N GLU A 312 -36.80 -12.27 10.87
CA GLU A 312 -36.76 -12.20 9.40
C GLU A 312 -35.38 -11.79 8.84
N ASN A 313 -34.41 -11.49 9.70
CA ASN A 313 -33.09 -11.04 9.27
C ASN A 313 -32.21 -12.21 8.85
N GLY A 314 -32.55 -12.84 7.72
CA GLY A 314 -31.83 -13.98 7.18
C GLY A 314 -31.83 -15.20 8.12
N SER A 315 -30.76 -15.97 8.04
CA SER A 315 -30.49 -17.20 8.78
C SER A 315 -29.12 -17.12 9.47
N GLU A 316 -28.79 -18.11 10.29
CA GLU A 316 -27.43 -18.20 10.83
C GLU A 316 -26.38 -18.39 9.72
N GLN A 317 -26.67 -19.19 8.70
CA GLN A 317 -25.77 -19.39 7.55
C GLN A 317 -25.49 -18.09 6.80
N THR A 318 -26.49 -17.23 6.62
CA THR A 318 -26.28 -15.93 5.95
C THR A 318 -25.41 -14.98 6.79
N ASP A 319 -25.49 -15.06 8.11
CA ASP A 319 -24.60 -14.26 8.99
C ASP A 319 -23.17 -14.78 8.92
N ARG A 320 -22.99 -16.12 8.89
CA ARG A 320 -21.68 -16.76 8.70
C ARG A 320 -21.04 -16.32 7.38
N VAL A 321 -21.81 -16.34 6.28
CA VAL A 321 -21.36 -15.83 4.98
C VAL A 321 -20.97 -14.35 5.09
N GLN A 322 -21.82 -13.48 5.64
CA GLN A 322 -21.50 -12.05 5.78
C GLN A 322 -20.22 -11.81 6.59
N HIS A 323 -20.01 -12.58 7.65
CA HIS A 323 -18.84 -12.50 8.49
C HIS A 323 -17.57 -12.90 7.72
N LEU A 324 -17.60 -14.06 7.05
CA LEU A 324 -16.48 -14.53 6.22
C LEU A 324 -16.22 -13.60 5.05
N SER A 325 -17.26 -13.12 4.34
CA SER A 325 -17.12 -12.17 3.23
C SER A 325 -16.42 -10.89 3.67
N ALA A 326 -16.76 -10.35 4.85
CA ALA A 326 -16.16 -9.14 5.37
C ALA A 326 -14.67 -9.34 5.70
N GLN A 327 -14.31 -10.47 6.30
CA GLN A 327 -12.92 -10.80 6.63
C GLN A 327 -12.08 -11.07 5.38
N LEU A 328 -12.60 -11.87 4.43
CA LEU A 328 -11.96 -12.15 3.16
C LEU A 328 -11.76 -10.86 2.35
N ALA A 329 -12.78 -10.00 2.26
CA ALA A 329 -12.65 -8.71 1.59
C ALA A 329 -11.59 -7.81 2.23
N TYR A 330 -11.51 -7.80 3.57
CA TYR A 330 -10.48 -7.04 4.29
C TYR A 330 -9.07 -7.55 3.97
N ILE A 331 -8.82 -8.87 4.04
CA ILE A 331 -7.51 -9.44 3.70
C ILE A 331 -7.17 -9.19 2.24
N THR A 332 -8.09 -9.46 1.31
CA THR A 332 -7.86 -9.25 -0.13
C THR A 332 -7.53 -7.79 -0.44
N SER A 333 -8.24 -6.83 0.17
CA SER A 333 -7.95 -5.40 0.00
C SER A 333 -6.59 -4.99 0.59
N THR A 334 -6.20 -5.59 1.71
CA THR A 334 -4.91 -5.35 2.37
C THR A 334 -3.77 -5.91 1.51
N MET A 335 -3.91 -7.13 1.00
CA MET A 335 -2.95 -7.76 0.10
C MET A 335 -2.79 -6.97 -1.19
N HIS A 336 -3.90 -6.56 -1.81
CA HIS A 336 -3.88 -5.72 -3.01
C HIS A 336 -3.13 -4.40 -2.75
N THR A 337 -3.41 -3.73 -1.62
CA THR A 337 -2.72 -2.48 -1.26
C THR A 337 -1.22 -2.68 -1.07
N LEU A 338 -0.80 -3.75 -0.37
CA LEU A 338 0.61 -4.05 -0.15
C LEU A 338 1.34 -4.41 -1.47
N ARG A 339 0.69 -5.16 -2.36
CA ARG A 339 1.22 -5.51 -3.69
C ARG A 339 1.38 -4.27 -4.55
N GLN A 340 0.38 -3.39 -4.58
CA GLN A 340 0.46 -2.13 -5.32
C GLN A 340 1.60 -1.24 -4.80
N GLN A 341 1.76 -1.13 -3.47
CA GLN A 341 2.89 -0.40 -2.88
C GLN A 341 4.24 -1.01 -3.25
N ARG A 342 4.34 -2.35 -3.26
CA ARG A 342 5.56 -3.05 -3.69
C ARG A 342 5.90 -2.73 -5.14
N ALA A 343 4.92 -2.82 -6.05
CA ALA A 343 5.12 -2.56 -7.48
C ALA A 343 5.63 -1.13 -7.74
N VAL A 344 5.02 -0.13 -7.09
CA VAL A 344 5.45 1.28 -7.20
C VAL A 344 6.90 1.47 -6.74
N LEU A 345 7.29 0.84 -5.62
CA LEU A 345 8.67 0.96 -5.13
C LEU A 345 9.68 0.22 -6.01
N ILE A 346 9.28 -0.88 -6.67
CA ILE A 346 10.13 -1.56 -7.65
C ILE A 346 10.38 -0.65 -8.85
N GLU A 347 9.34 -0.01 -9.40
CA GLU A 347 9.47 0.95 -10.49
C GLU A 347 10.38 2.13 -10.10
N GLU A 348 10.16 2.71 -8.91
CA GLU A 348 11.02 3.77 -8.37
C GLU A 348 12.48 3.33 -8.25
N ALA A 349 12.72 2.09 -7.81
CA ALA A 349 14.08 1.54 -7.72
C ALA A 349 14.74 1.39 -9.10
N GLY A 350 13.98 0.98 -10.13
CA GLY A 350 14.46 0.90 -11.50
C GLY A 350 14.87 2.28 -12.05
N ILE A 351 14.06 3.31 -11.80
CA ILE A 351 14.37 4.69 -12.19
C ILE A 351 15.64 5.19 -11.48
N GLN A 352 15.74 4.97 -10.16
CA GLN A 352 16.92 5.40 -9.38
C GLN A 352 18.19 4.64 -9.79
N LEU A 353 18.08 3.35 -10.16
CA LEU A 353 19.20 2.56 -10.67
C LEU A 353 19.68 3.09 -12.03
N ALA A 354 18.76 3.41 -12.95
CA ALA A 354 19.10 3.98 -14.24
C ALA A 354 19.73 5.37 -14.10
N ASP A 355 19.24 6.20 -13.18
CA ASP A 355 19.84 7.50 -12.87
C ASP A 355 21.26 7.33 -12.32
N LEU A 356 21.45 6.41 -11.38
CA LEU A 356 22.76 6.05 -10.82
C LEU A 356 23.78 5.66 -11.91
N ALA A 357 23.36 4.84 -12.87
CA ALA A 357 24.20 4.48 -14.02
C ALA A 357 24.60 5.69 -14.85
N ARG A 358 23.64 6.58 -15.16
CA ARG A 358 23.92 7.82 -15.89
C ARG A 358 24.88 8.73 -15.16
N MET A 359 24.76 8.91 -13.84
CA MET A 359 25.70 9.74 -13.09
C MET A 359 27.10 9.14 -13.05
N LEU A 360 27.22 7.82 -12.94
CA LEU A 360 28.52 7.16 -13.00
C LEU A 360 29.19 7.40 -14.36
N ASP A 361 28.45 7.19 -15.45
CA ASP A 361 28.94 7.43 -16.81
C ASP A 361 29.30 8.90 -17.05
N GLN A 362 28.48 9.84 -16.56
CA GLN A 362 28.76 11.27 -16.65
C GLN A 362 30.00 11.68 -15.86
N ALA A 363 30.18 11.16 -14.64
CA ALA A 363 31.36 11.46 -13.82
C ALA A 363 32.64 10.93 -14.50
N LEU A 364 32.58 9.72 -15.07
CA LEU A 364 33.69 9.12 -15.80
C LEU A 364 33.99 9.90 -17.10
N ALA A 365 32.96 10.26 -17.87
CA ALA A 365 33.11 11.06 -19.08
C ALA A 365 33.69 12.45 -18.75
N HIS A 366 33.26 13.09 -17.66
CA HIS A 366 33.79 14.37 -17.21
C HIS A 366 35.27 14.26 -16.81
N ALA A 367 35.64 13.23 -16.03
CA ALA A 367 37.03 12.98 -15.65
C ALA A 367 37.91 12.73 -16.88
N THR A 368 37.44 11.90 -17.83
CA THR A 368 38.12 11.63 -19.10
C THR A 368 38.29 12.90 -19.93
N SER A 369 37.22 13.68 -20.10
CA SER A 369 37.25 14.92 -20.88
C SER A 369 38.17 15.99 -20.26
N THR A 370 38.31 16.00 -18.93
CA THR A 370 39.23 16.89 -18.21
C THR A 370 40.69 16.57 -18.55
N VAL A 371 41.02 15.31 -18.78
CA VAL A 371 42.38 14.89 -19.17
C VAL A 371 42.62 15.14 -20.66
N THR A 372 41.75 14.62 -21.53
CA THR A 372 41.90 14.68 -23.00
C THR A 372 41.77 16.10 -23.54
N GLY A 373 40.96 16.95 -22.91
CA GLY A 373 40.81 18.37 -23.26
C GLY A 373 41.89 19.29 -22.67
N SER A 374 42.77 18.77 -21.81
CA SER A 374 43.73 19.59 -21.07
C SER A 374 44.80 20.22 -21.98
N SER A 375 45.35 21.36 -21.55
CA SER A 375 46.53 21.95 -22.20
C SER A 375 47.75 21.02 -22.16
N THR A 376 47.77 20.07 -21.22
CA THR A 376 48.79 19.04 -21.10
C THR A 376 48.70 18.03 -22.25
N ASP A 377 47.55 17.40 -22.49
CA ASP A 377 47.36 16.44 -23.58
C ASP A 377 47.56 17.12 -24.96
N LYS A 378 47.15 18.39 -25.09
CA LYS A 378 47.45 19.20 -26.29
C LYS A 378 48.96 19.40 -26.48
N ALA A 379 49.70 19.73 -25.41
CA ALA A 379 51.15 19.90 -25.50
C ALA A 379 51.87 18.60 -25.86
N ILE A 380 51.40 17.46 -25.33
CA ILE A 380 51.93 16.14 -25.70
C ILE A 380 51.64 15.85 -27.18
N ALA A 381 50.38 15.98 -27.63
CA ALA A 381 50.00 15.73 -29.03
C ALA A 381 50.80 16.61 -30.02
N VAL A 382 51.02 17.88 -29.68
CA VAL A 382 51.85 18.79 -30.47
C VAL A 382 53.33 18.42 -30.40
N ALA A 383 53.85 17.97 -29.25
CA ALA A 383 55.22 17.46 -29.17
C ALA A 383 55.40 16.21 -30.04
N ARG A 384 54.42 15.28 -30.04
CA ARG A 384 54.39 14.07 -30.87
C ARG A 384 54.47 14.39 -32.37
N SER A 385 53.80 15.45 -32.82
CA SER A 385 53.80 15.83 -34.23
C SER A 385 55.17 16.32 -34.72
N TYR A 386 55.98 16.98 -33.87
CA TYR A 386 57.31 17.48 -34.25
C TYR A 386 58.33 16.37 -34.54
N TYR A 387 58.19 15.19 -33.94
CA TYR A 387 59.00 14.02 -34.28
C TYR A 387 58.26 13.02 -35.18
N GLY A 388 57.13 13.43 -35.77
CA GLY A 388 56.42 12.69 -36.81
C GLY A 388 55.48 11.59 -36.33
N SER A 389 55.17 11.53 -35.03
CA SER A 389 54.19 10.56 -34.51
C SER A 389 52.76 11.06 -34.73
N ARG A 390 51.91 10.18 -35.27
CA ARG A 390 50.45 10.39 -35.44
C ARG A 390 49.62 9.51 -34.49
N ILE A 391 50.27 8.82 -33.56
CA ILE A 391 49.63 7.87 -32.65
C ILE A 391 48.82 8.67 -31.62
N SER A 392 47.52 8.38 -31.53
CA SER A 392 46.61 8.96 -30.55
C SER A 392 47.09 8.68 -29.12
N LEU A 393 46.83 9.61 -28.22
CA LEU A 393 47.10 9.38 -26.80
C LEU A 393 46.17 8.30 -26.27
N PRO A 394 46.65 7.40 -25.39
CA PRO A 394 45.79 6.42 -24.76
C PRO A 394 44.73 7.09 -23.88
N ASP A 395 43.58 6.45 -23.77
CA ASP A 395 42.53 6.89 -22.86
C ASP A 395 43.05 6.92 -21.41
N PRO A 396 42.65 7.93 -20.62
CA PRO A 396 43.07 8.02 -19.23
C PRO A 396 42.47 6.86 -18.43
N THR A 397 43.34 6.12 -17.75
CA THR A 397 42.94 5.08 -16.79
C THR A 397 42.97 5.64 -15.38
N PHE A 398 41.86 5.54 -14.65
CA PHE A 398 41.76 5.95 -13.26
C PHE A 398 41.76 4.70 -12.36
N PRO A 399 42.89 4.37 -11.70
CA PRO A 399 42.93 3.26 -10.76
C PRO A 399 42.26 3.70 -9.45
N ASP A 400 40.94 3.58 -9.38
CA ASP A 400 40.17 3.91 -8.19
C ASP A 400 39.41 2.69 -7.67
N THR A 401 39.85 2.16 -6.53
CA THR A 401 39.19 1.08 -5.80
C THR A 401 37.74 1.40 -5.44
N THR A 402 37.41 2.69 -5.29
CA THR A 402 36.05 3.17 -5.00
C THR A 402 35.14 2.97 -6.21
N MET A 403 35.65 3.26 -7.41
CA MET A 403 34.91 3.07 -8.66
C MET A 403 34.59 1.59 -8.89
N ASP A 404 35.55 0.70 -8.67
CA ASP A 404 35.36 -0.75 -8.82
C ASP A 404 34.33 -1.29 -7.83
N LEU A 405 34.38 -0.82 -6.57
CA LEU A 405 33.39 -1.16 -5.55
C LEU A 405 31.99 -0.68 -5.95
N ILE A 406 31.85 0.56 -6.42
CA ILE A 406 30.56 1.12 -6.85
C ILE A 406 29.99 0.34 -8.04
N LYS A 407 30.82 0.04 -9.05
CA LYS A 407 30.42 -0.79 -10.19
C LYS A 407 29.93 -2.16 -9.75
N LYS A 408 30.67 -2.81 -8.85
CA LYS A 408 30.26 -4.10 -8.27
C LYS A 408 28.92 -4.00 -7.55
N GLN A 409 28.74 -2.99 -6.71
CA GLN A 409 27.49 -2.75 -5.99
C GLN A 409 26.33 -2.47 -6.94
N MET A 410 26.56 -1.72 -8.02
CA MET A 410 25.55 -1.48 -9.05
C MET A 410 25.14 -2.77 -9.77
N CYS A 411 26.10 -3.63 -10.12
CA CYS A 411 25.79 -4.94 -10.70
C CYS A 411 24.97 -5.82 -9.74
N GLU A 412 25.30 -5.82 -8.45
CA GLU A 412 24.52 -6.53 -7.43
C GLU A 412 23.09 -5.97 -7.31
N LEU A 413 22.94 -4.64 -7.33
CA LEU A 413 21.65 -3.96 -7.26
C LEU A 413 20.80 -4.17 -8.52
N ALA A 414 21.44 -4.24 -9.70
CA ALA A 414 20.78 -4.57 -10.96
C ALA A 414 20.30 -6.03 -10.97
N GLY A 415 21.16 -6.97 -10.58
CA GLY A 415 20.75 -8.38 -10.47
C GLY A 415 19.61 -8.60 -9.47
N HIS A 416 19.61 -7.86 -8.35
CA HIS A 416 18.50 -7.90 -7.40
C HIS A 416 17.21 -7.26 -7.97
N HIS A 417 17.33 -6.20 -8.77
CA HIS A 417 16.20 -5.60 -9.48
C HIS A 417 15.55 -6.62 -10.42
N ASP A 418 16.36 -7.27 -11.26
CA ASP A 418 15.90 -8.25 -12.25
C ASP A 418 15.23 -9.45 -11.58
N PHE A 419 15.72 -9.87 -10.41
CA PHE A 419 15.07 -10.89 -9.59
C PHE A 419 13.69 -10.45 -9.05
N LEU A 420 13.54 -9.18 -8.69
CA LEU A 420 12.29 -8.66 -8.13
C LEU A 420 11.21 -8.45 -9.19
N THR A 421 11.61 -8.06 -10.41
CA THR A 421 10.73 -7.87 -11.56
C THR A 421 10.28 -9.21 -12.14
N SER A 422 11.19 -10.15 -12.35
CA SER A 422 10.84 -11.51 -12.83
C SER A 422 9.84 -12.23 -11.92
N ASN A 423 10.03 -12.16 -10.60
CA ASN A 423 9.07 -12.71 -9.64
C ASN A 423 7.71 -11.99 -9.63
N GLN A 424 7.63 -10.77 -10.14
CA GLN A 424 6.36 -10.06 -10.26
C GLN A 424 5.58 -10.57 -11.47
N ASP A 425 6.24 -10.72 -12.61
CA ASP A 425 5.62 -11.24 -13.84
C ASP A 425 5.09 -12.68 -13.65
N ASP A 426 5.82 -13.53 -12.94
CA ASP A 426 5.37 -14.90 -12.63
C ASP A 426 4.11 -14.93 -11.76
N ARG A 427 3.92 -13.94 -10.87
CA ARG A 427 2.74 -13.84 -10.01
C ARG A 427 1.55 -13.26 -10.73
N ASP A 428 1.75 -12.21 -11.52
CA ASP A 428 0.69 -11.59 -12.31
C ASP A 428 0.14 -12.55 -13.38
N ASN A 429 0.96 -13.50 -13.86
CA ASN A 429 0.54 -14.58 -14.76
C ASN A 429 -0.20 -15.74 -14.06
N GLN A 430 -0.07 -15.89 -12.73
CA GLN A 430 -0.82 -16.88 -11.96
C GLN A 430 -2.20 -16.38 -11.51
N GLU A 431 -2.40 -15.06 -11.49
CA GLU A 431 -3.66 -14.42 -11.07
C GLU A 431 -4.60 -14.08 -12.25
N ASN A 432 -4.16 -14.26 -13.50
CA ASN A 432 -4.95 -14.18 -14.73
C ASN A 432 -5.28 -15.57 -15.27
#